data_AF-A0A846XNF8-F1
#
_entry.id   AF-A0A846XNF8-F1
#
_cell.length_a   1.000
_cell.length_b   1.000
_cell.length_c   1.000
_cell.angle_alpha   90.00
_cell.angle_beta   90.00
_cell.angle_gamma   90.00
#
_symmetry.space_group_name_H-M   'P 1'
#
loop_
_entity.id
_entity.type
_entity.pdbx_description
1 polymer ?
#
loop_
_entity_poly.entity_id
_entity_poly.type
_entity_poly.pdbx_seq_one_letter_code
_entity_poly.pdbx_strand_id
1 'polypeptide(L)'
;MKAVDMDGQLRELEIGVIQDVIDAVDAQLDDALNLAVPRSRVYAAVIYAVMVSATESGRFGSGMLINAPLLDSILSGAEGSEHGALVFATLVGLNTLE
;
A
#
# COMPACT_ATOMS: atom_id res chain seq x y z
N MET A 1 29.63 -0.01 -11.27
CA MET A 1 28.60 0.53 -10.36
C MET A 1 28.82 -0.05 -8.97
N LYS A 2 28.89 0.80 -7.93
CA LYS A 2 29.21 0.40 -6.54
C LYS A 2 27.90 0.08 -5.81
N ALA A 3 27.89 -0.93 -4.93
CA ALA A 3 26.70 -1.39 -4.20
C ALA A 3 25.90 -0.28 -3.49
N VAL A 4 26.57 0.81 -3.06
CA VAL A 4 25.96 1.99 -2.43
C VAL A 4 24.96 2.72 -3.35
N ASP A 5 25.16 2.66 -4.67
CA ASP A 5 24.26 3.28 -5.67
C ASP A 5 22.96 2.48 -5.83
N MET A 6 23.03 1.14 -5.72
CA MET A 6 21.85 0.28 -5.80
C MET A 6 20.95 0.40 -4.57
N ASP A 7 21.53 0.52 -3.37
CA ASP A 7 20.74 0.72 -2.15
C ASP A 7 19.99 2.07 -2.16
N GLY A 8 20.59 3.11 -2.77
CA GLY A 8 19.93 4.39 -2.99
C GLY A 8 18.76 4.26 -3.96
N GLN A 9 18.93 3.57 -5.08
CA GLN A 9 17.87 3.33 -6.06
C GLN A 9 16.71 2.50 -5.49
N LEU A 10 17.01 1.46 -4.71
CA LEU A 10 15.98 0.65 -4.06
C LEU A 10 15.19 1.46 -3.04
N ARG A 11 15.84 2.35 -2.29
CA ARG A 11 15.15 3.27 -1.38
C ARG A 11 14.18 4.19 -2.12
N GLU A 12 14.60 4.81 -3.22
CA GLU A 12 13.72 5.69 -4.00
C GLU A 12 12.54 4.93 -4.58
N LEU A 13 12.75 3.68 -5.04
CA LEU A 13 11.67 2.82 -5.50
C LEU A 13 10.69 2.47 -4.36
N GLU A 14 11.18 2.19 -3.16
CA GLU A 14 10.33 1.92 -2.00
C GLU A 14 9.55 3.16 -1.54
N ILE A 15 10.13 4.35 -1.65
CA ILE A 15 9.41 5.60 -1.41
C ILE A 15 8.30 5.76 -2.46
N GLY A 16 8.60 5.53 -3.74
CA GLY A 16 7.62 5.57 -4.82
C GLY A 16 6.45 4.61 -4.58
N VAL A 17 6.75 3.37 -4.18
CA VAL A 17 5.73 2.39 -3.79
C VAL A 17 4.82 2.89 -2.66
N ILE A 18 5.39 3.54 -1.63
CA ILE A 18 4.59 4.10 -0.53
C ILE A 18 3.72 5.25 -1.04
N GLN A 19 4.24 6.11 -1.94
CA GLN A 19 3.46 7.18 -2.55
C GLN A 19 2.31 6.64 -3.39
N ASP A 20 2.57 5.65 -4.24
CA ASP A 20 1.55 5.01 -5.08
C ASP A 20 0.43 4.38 -4.23
N VAL A 21 0.78 3.76 -3.10
CA VAL A 21 -0.21 3.24 -2.15
C VAL A 21 -1.04 4.36 -1.52
N ILE A 22 -0.42 5.47 -1.12
CA ILE A 22 -1.15 6.62 -0.56
C ILE A 22 -2.10 7.21 -1.59
N ASP A 23 -1.64 7.42 -2.82
CA ASP A 23 -2.43 8.00 -3.90
C ASP A 23 -3.61 7.09 -4.29
N ALA A 24 -3.38 5.78 -4.36
CA ALA A 24 -4.44 4.79 -4.56
C ALA A 24 -5.47 4.80 -3.43
N VAL A 25 -5.03 4.97 -2.18
CA VAL A 25 -5.93 5.09 -1.03
C VAL A 25 -6.73 6.38 -1.10
N ASP A 26 -6.08 7.50 -1.42
CA ASP A 26 -6.73 8.82 -1.51
C ASP A 26 -7.81 8.86 -2.57
N ALA A 27 -7.54 8.31 -3.76
CA ALA A 27 -8.53 8.21 -4.83
C ALA A 27 -9.82 7.50 -4.38
N GLN A 28 -9.70 6.45 -3.58
CA GLN A 28 -10.87 5.72 -3.06
C GLN A 28 -11.55 6.43 -1.87
N LEU A 29 -10.78 7.14 -1.05
CA LEU A 29 -11.33 7.93 0.06
C LEU A 29 -12.07 9.17 -0.42
N ASP A 30 -11.72 9.73 -1.58
CA ASP A 30 -12.44 10.85 -2.17
C ASP A 30 -13.85 10.43 -2.65
N ASP A 31 -14.04 9.17 -3.04
CA ASP A 31 -15.36 8.59 -3.33
C ASP A 31 -16.14 8.20 -2.05
N ALA A 32 -15.48 8.16 -0.89
CA ALA A 32 -16.09 7.77 0.38
C ALA A 32 -16.79 8.96 1.06
N LEU A 33 -18.10 9.08 0.84
CA LEU A 33 -18.93 10.17 1.36
C LEU A 33 -19.00 10.28 2.90
N ASN A 34 -18.66 9.23 3.66
CA ASN A 34 -18.74 9.22 5.14
C ASN A 34 -17.62 8.37 5.77
N LEU A 35 -16.40 8.90 5.80
CA LEU A 35 -15.30 8.23 6.50
C LEU A 35 -15.45 8.40 8.02
N ALA A 36 -15.73 7.30 8.73
CA ALA A 36 -15.90 7.30 10.19
C ALA A 36 -14.58 7.46 10.98
N VAL A 37 -13.43 7.30 10.30
CA VAL A 37 -12.10 7.37 10.91
C VAL A 37 -11.20 8.40 10.23
N PRO A 38 -10.17 8.93 10.91
CA PRO A 38 -9.23 9.84 10.28
C PRO A 38 -8.49 9.19 9.10
N ARG A 39 -8.30 9.93 7.99
CA ARG A 39 -7.53 9.45 6.81
C ARG A 39 -6.14 8.92 7.19
N SER A 40 -5.48 9.57 8.16
CA SER A 40 -4.18 9.12 8.70
C SER A 40 -4.20 7.71 9.27
N ARG A 41 -5.31 7.28 9.90
CA ARG A 41 -5.47 5.92 10.41
C ARG A 41 -5.59 4.92 9.26
N VAL A 42 -6.29 5.30 8.20
CA VAL A 42 -6.44 4.47 6.99
C VAL A 42 -5.08 4.28 6.31
N TYR A 43 -4.32 5.35 6.04
CA TYR A 43 -2.99 5.23 5.44
C TYR A 43 -2.07 4.34 6.28
N ALA A 44 -2.03 4.55 7.61
CA ALA A 44 -1.18 3.77 8.49
C ALA A 44 -1.52 2.27 8.46
N ALA A 45 -2.81 1.92 8.46
CA ALA A 45 -3.26 0.54 8.41
C ALA A 45 -2.93 -0.13 7.06
N VAL A 46 -3.15 0.58 5.95
CA VAL A 46 -2.86 0.06 4.60
C VAL A 46 -1.36 -0.12 4.42
N ILE A 47 -0.54 0.88 4.79
CA ILE A 47 0.93 0.79 4.72
C ILE A 47 1.43 -0.37 5.60
N TYR A 48 0.87 -0.54 6.80
CA TYR A 48 1.23 -1.65 7.67
C TYR A 48 0.88 -3.00 7.03
N ALA A 49 -0.28 -3.14 6.40
CA ALA A 49 -0.67 -4.36 5.69
C ALA A 49 0.27 -4.67 4.52
N VAL A 50 0.69 -3.65 3.75
CA VAL A 50 1.69 -3.80 2.67
C VAL A 50 3.02 -4.28 3.24
N MET A 51 3.50 -3.68 4.33
CA MET A 51 4.73 -4.12 5.01
C MET A 51 4.64 -5.58 5.47
N VAL A 52 3.52 -5.98 6.09
CA VAL A 52 3.31 -7.36 6.54
C VAL A 52 3.31 -8.31 5.34
N SER A 53 2.56 -8.00 4.28
CA SER A 53 2.52 -8.82 3.05
C SER A 53 3.90 -8.94 2.40
N ALA A 54 4.69 -7.87 2.42
CA ALA A 54 6.06 -7.89 1.93
C ALA A 54 6.97 -8.86 2.72
N THR A 55 6.76 -9.01 4.04
CA THR A 55 7.52 -9.98 4.83
C THR A 55 7.20 -11.43 4.49
N GLU A 56 6.01 -11.72 3.95
CA GLU A 56 5.64 -13.07 3.50
C GLU A 56 6.49 -13.53 2.30
N SER A 57 7.07 -12.59 1.55
CA SER A 57 8.00 -12.88 0.46
C SER A 57 9.37 -13.39 0.93
N GLY A 58 9.63 -13.38 2.25
CA GLY A 58 10.90 -13.80 2.85
C GLY A 58 12.07 -12.86 2.58
N ARG A 59 11.82 -11.68 1.98
CA ARG A 59 12.83 -10.63 1.74
C ARG A 59 12.78 -9.59 2.84
N PHE A 60 13.96 -9.22 3.35
CA PHE A 60 14.13 -8.22 4.41
C PHE A 60 15.17 -7.18 3.97
N GLY A 61 14.97 -5.92 4.33
CA GLY A 61 15.85 -4.82 3.96
C GLY A 61 15.40 -4.09 2.69
N SER A 62 16.31 -3.37 2.03
CA SER A 62 15.99 -2.54 0.86
C SER A 62 15.36 -3.33 -0.28
N GLY A 63 14.31 -2.77 -0.87
CA GLY A 63 13.55 -3.36 -1.98
C GLY A 63 12.53 -4.43 -1.55
N MET A 64 12.28 -4.56 -0.25
CA MET A 64 11.29 -5.49 0.30
C MET A 64 9.88 -5.09 -0.15
N LEU A 65 9.53 -3.81 -0.11
CA LEU A 65 8.17 -3.36 -0.44
C LEU A 65 7.80 -3.65 -1.90
N ILE A 66 8.75 -3.53 -2.83
CA ILE A 66 8.54 -3.78 -4.27
C ILE A 66 8.03 -5.20 -4.56
N ASN A 67 8.26 -6.14 -3.64
CA ASN A 67 7.86 -7.54 -3.78
C ASN A 67 6.59 -7.89 -2.99
N ALA A 68 5.88 -6.91 -2.43
CA ALA A 68 4.72 -7.15 -1.59
C ALA A 68 3.52 -7.61 -2.44
N PRO A 69 3.01 -8.84 -2.25
CA PRO A 69 1.86 -9.36 -3.01
C PRO A 69 0.62 -8.47 -2.96
N LEU A 70 0.45 -7.74 -1.85
CA LEU A 70 -0.69 -6.84 -1.65
C LEU A 70 -0.65 -5.58 -2.56
N LEU A 71 0.52 -5.18 -3.07
CA LEU A 71 0.63 -4.00 -3.93
C LEU A 71 -0.19 -4.15 -5.21
N ASP A 72 -0.07 -5.30 -5.87
CA ASP A 72 -0.81 -5.55 -7.12
C ASP A 72 -2.32 -5.42 -6.88
N SER A 73 -2.81 -5.87 -5.72
CA SER A 73 -4.23 -5.77 -5.38
C SER A 73 -4.66 -4.33 -5.07
N ILE A 74 -3.85 -3.55 -4.37
CA ILE A 74 -4.14 -2.14 -4.05
C ILE A 74 -4.11 -1.29 -5.32
N LEU A 75 -3.06 -1.43 -6.13
CA LEU A 75 -2.85 -0.65 -7.35
C LEU A 75 -3.86 -1.06 -8.43
N SER A 76 -4.14 -2.36 -8.60
CA SER A 76 -5.22 -2.81 -9.50
C SER A 76 -6.61 -2.40 -9.01
N GLY A 77 -6.80 -2.19 -7.70
CA GLY A 77 -8.03 -1.64 -7.15
C GLY A 77 -8.25 -0.18 -7.57
N ALA A 78 -7.18 0.63 -7.58
CA ALA A 78 -7.22 1.99 -8.13
C ALA A 78 -7.42 2.02 -9.66
N GLU A 79 -6.93 1.00 -10.37
CA GLU A 79 -7.16 0.83 -11.82
C GLU A 79 -8.53 0.23 -12.17
N GLY A 80 -9.37 -0.10 -11.17
CA GLY A 80 -10.77 -0.53 -11.38
C GLY A 80 -11.00 -2.04 -11.47
N SER A 81 -10.10 -2.88 -10.96
CA SER A 81 -10.34 -4.33 -10.84
C SER A 81 -11.26 -4.68 -9.66
N GLU A 82 -12.23 -5.57 -9.88
CA GLU A 82 -13.20 -6.01 -8.86
C GLU A 82 -12.49 -6.68 -7.66
N HIS A 83 -11.43 -7.45 -7.91
CA HIS A 83 -10.67 -8.12 -6.85
C HIS A 83 -9.86 -7.13 -5.99
N GLY A 84 -9.21 -6.15 -6.62
CA GLY A 84 -8.46 -5.12 -5.91
C GLY A 84 -9.37 -4.23 -5.06
N ALA A 85 -10.53 -3.85 -5.60
CA ALA A 85 -11.55 -3.10 -4.87
C ALA A 85 -12.07 -3.85 -3.63
N LEU A 86 -12.28 -5.17 -3.72
CA LEU A 86 -12.72 -6.00 -2.57
C LEU A 86 -11.68 -6.10 -1.46
N VAL A 87 -10.41 -6.34 -1.82
CA VAL A 87 -9.31 -6.41 -0.84
C VAL A 87 -9.14 -5.06 -0.14
N PHE A 88 -9.17 -3.99 -0.91
CA PHE A 88 -9.07 -2.64 -0.38
C PHE A 88 -10.27 -2.27 0.51
N ALA A 89 -11.50 -2.52 0.07
CA ALA A 89 -12.71 -2.28 0.85
C ALA A 89 -12.71 -3.07 2.16
N THR A 90 -12.10 -4.26 2.17
CA THR A 90 -11.89 -5.03 3.41
C THR A 90 -10.91 -4.32 4.35
N LEU A 91 -9.76 -3.86 3.84
CA LEU A 91 -8.77 -3.13 4.64
C LEU A 91 -9.31 -1.80 5.18
N VAL A 92 -10.06 -1.04 4.38
CA VAL A 92 -10.69 0.22 4.80
C VAL A 92 -11.89 -0.02 5.69
N GLY A 93 -12.73 -1.01 5.39
CA GLY A 93 -13.90 -1.40 6.18
C GLY A 93 -13.56 -1.95 7.56
N LEU A 94 -12.44 -2.65 7.71
CA LEU A 94 -11.92 -3.02 9.04
C LEU A 94 -11.53 -1.80 9.88
N ASN A 95 -11.17 -0.68 9.23
CA ASN A 95 -10.87 0.57 9.94
C ASN A 95 -12.12 1.41 10.23
N THR A 96 -13.29 1.14 9.65
CA THR A 96 -14.53 1.86 9.96
C THR A 96 -15.36 1.20 11.06
N LEU A 97 -14.98 -0.01 11.50
CA LEU A 97 -15.60 -0.78 12.57
C LEU A 97 -14.86 -0.56 13.91
N GLU A 98 -14.89 0.65 14.45
CA GLU A 98 -14.67 0.93 15.88
C GLU A 98 -15.61 2.03 16.38
#